data_AF-A0A392RZM3-F1
#
_entry.id   AF-A0A392RZM3-F1
#
_cell.length_a   1.000
_cell.length_b   1.000
_cell.length_c   1.000
_cell.angle_alpha   90.00
_cell.angle_beta   90.00
_cell.angle_gamma   90.00
#
_symmetry.space_group_name_H-M   'P 1'
#
loop_
_entity.id
_entity.type
_entity.pdbx_description
1 polymer ?
#
loop_
_entity_poly.entity_id
_entity_poly.type
_entity_poly.pdbx_seq_one_letter_code
_entity_poly.pdbx_strand_id
1 'polypeptide(L)' 'MQIISSVTYSIWYARNRKVFHNIDIPVTETVEAALKTFCEYQHNITSDRIEENPRLPVDRNNISWNPPPRTY' A
#
# COMPACT_ATOMS: atom_id res chain seq x y z
N MET A 1 0.97 -7.19 2.08
CA MET A 1 1.10 -6.68 3.48
C MET A 1 0.40 -5.35 3.75
N GLN A 2 0.10 -4.50 2.75
CA GLN A 2 -0.48 -3.17 3.01
C GLN A 2 -1.96 -3.18 3.43
N ILE A 3 -2.76 -4.14 2.97
CA ILE A 3 -4.20 -4.22 3.24
C ILE A 3 -4.49 -4.42 4.74
N ILE A 4 -3.84 -5.42 5.33
CA ILE A 4 -3.98 -5.74 6.75
C ILE A 4 -3.52 -4.54 7.59
N SER A 5 -2.46 -3.85 7.15
CA SER A 5 -1.93 -2.66 7.83
C SER A 5 -2.93 -1.50 7.82
N SER A 6 -3.56 -1.20 6.67
CA SER A 6 -4.56 -0.13 6.57
C SER A 6 -5.81 -0.42 7.39
N VAL A 7 -6.33 -1.65 7.34
CA VAL A 7 -7.51 -2.04 8.14
C VAL A 7 -7.18 -1.97 9.63
N THR A 8 -6.01 -2.46 10.04
CA THR A 8 -5.56 -2.43 11.44
C THR A 8 -5.38 -0.99 11.93
N TYR A 9 -4.82 -0.10 11.10
CA TYR A 9 -4.67 1.31 11.41
C TYR A 9 -6.01 2.02 11.58
N SER A 10 -6.97 1.78 10.69
CA SER A 10 -8.30 2.40 10.79
C SER A 10 -9.05 1.98 12.05
N ILE A 11 -8.99 0.69 12.42
CA ILE A 11 -9.57 0.18 13.68
C ILE A 11 -8.90 0.82 14.89
N TRP A 12 -7.56 0.88 14.89
CA TRP A 12 -6.79 1.51 15.97
C TRP A 12 -7.14 3.00 16.13
N TYR A 13 -7.25 3.72 15.01
CA TYR A 13 -7.58 5.15 15.00
C TYR A 13 -8.98 5.42 15.56
N ALA A 14 -9.99 4.65 15.13
CA ALA A 14 -11.36 4.78 15.63
C ALA A 14 -11.44 4.49 17.14
N ARG A 15 -10.74 3.45 17.62
CA ARG A 15 -10.64 3.16 19.06
C ARG A 15 -10.06 4.34 19.84
N ASN A 16 -8.96 4.94 19.36
CA ASN A 16 -8.30 6.04 20.04
C ASN A 16 -9.15 7.32 20.06
N ARG A 17 -9.86 7.62 18.97
CA ARG A 17 -10.86 8.70 18.94
C ARG A 17 -11.90 8.54 20.04
N LYS A 18 -12.40 7.31 20.23
CA LYS A 18 -13.36 7.01 21.30
C LYS A 18 -12.75 7.14 22.69
N VAL A 19 -11.58 6.55 22.92
CA VAL A 19 -10.93 6.50 24.24
C VAL A 19 -10.41 7.87 24.69
N PHE A 20 -9.76 8.62 23.80
CA PHE A 20 -9.05 9.86 24.16
C PHE A 20 -9.86 11.13 23.91
N HIS A 21 -10.85 11.08 23.01
CA HIS A 21 -11.65 12.26 22.64
C HIS A 21 -13.15 12.08 22.90
N ASN A 22 -13.58 10.92 23.40
CA ASN A 22 -14.99 10.56 23.62
C ASN A 22 -15.86 10.72 22.36
N ILE A 23 -15.23 10.62 21.18
CA ILE A 23 -15.90 10.67 19.88
C ILE A 23 -16.17 9.22 19.47
N ASP A 24 -17.44 8.83 19.51
CA ASP A 24 -17.84 7.50 19.02
C ASP A 24 -17.98 7.55 17.50
N ILE A 25 -16.97 7.03 16.80
CA ILE A 25 -17.05 6.85 15.35
C ILE A 25 -17.74 5.50 15.12
N PRO A 26 -18.85 5.47 14.37
CA PRO A 26 -19.48 4.21 14.00
C PRO A 26 -18.45 3.27 13.36
N VAL A 27 -18.37 2.05 13.88
CA VAL A 27 -17.44 1.04 13.37
C VAL A 27 -17.70 0.78 11.88
N THR A 28 -18.97 0.83 11.47
CA THR A 28 -19.39 0.75 10.07
C THR A 28 -18.75 1.82 9.20
N GLU A 29 -18.76 3.10 9.60
CA GLU A 29 -18.10 4.17 8.85
C GLU A 29 -16.59 3.97 8.75
N THR A 30 -15.96 3.46 9.83
CA THR A 30 -14.52 3.18 9.84
C THR A 30 -14.16 2.05 8.88
N VAL A 31 -14.97 0.99 8.85
CA VAL A 31 -14.78 -0.15 7.96
C VAL A 31 -15.03 0.24 6.51
N GLU A 32 -16.10 1.00 6.23
CA GLU A 32 -16.41 1.50 4.90
C GLU A 32 -15.30 2.42 4.37
N ALA A 33 -14.79 3.34 5.20
CA ALA A 33 -13.67 4.20 4.84
C ALA A 33 -12.41 3.38 4.54
N ALA A 34 -12.09 2.37 5.37
CA ALA A 34 -10.94 1.50 5.14
C ALA A 34 -11.07 0.70 3.83
N LEU A 35 -12.27 0.19 3.52
CA LEU A 35 -12.56 -0.51 2.28
C LEU A 35 -12.47 0.42 1.06
N LYS A 36 -12.95 1.66 1.17
CA LYS A 36 -12.84 2.66 0.11
C LYS A 36 -11.37 2.96 -0.20
N THR A 37 -10.56 3.25 0.81
CA THR A 37 -9.12 3.49 0.65
C THR A 37 -8.42 2.27 0.05
N PHE A 38 -8.86 1.06 0.39
CA PHE A 38 -8.35 -0.16 -0.22
C PHE A 38 -8.70 -0.28 -1.70
N CYS A 39 -9.95 -0.06 -2.08
CA CYS A 39 -10.39 -0.07 -3.48
C CYS A 39 -9.64 0.98 -4.32
N GLU A 40 -9.47 2.19 -3.79
CA GLU A 40 -8.68 3.26 -4.42
C GLU A 40 -7.22 2.85 -4.59
N TYR A 41 -6.61 2.25 -3.57
CA TYR A 41 -5.24 1.74 -3.65
C TYR A 41 -5.08 0.65 -4.71
N GLN A 42 -6.00 -0.31 -4.78
CA GLN A 42 -6.00 -1.34 -5.82
C GLN A 42 -6.19 -0.75 -7.21
N HIS A 43 -7.09 0.21 -7.35
CA HIS A 43 -7.32 0.89 -8.62
C HIS A 43 -6.06 1.61 -9.11
N ASN A 44 -5.39 2.36 -8.23
CA ASN A 44 -4.16 3.07 -8.58
C ASN A 44 -3.01 2.13 -8.95
N ILE A 45 -2.80 1.02 -8.22
CA ILE A 45 -1.82 0.00 -8.61
C ILE A 45 -2.14 -0.60 -9.99
N THR A 46 -3.42 -0.78 -10.29
CA THR A 46 -3.86 -1.39 -11.56
C THR A 46 -3.70 -0.39 -12.71
N SER A 47 -4.01 0.89 -12.49
CA SER A 47 -3.80 1.96 -13.46
C SER A 47 -2.32 2.20 -13.76
N ASP A 48 -1.45 2.22 -12.73
CA ASP A 48 0.01 2.34 -12.92
C ASP A 48 0.59 1.17 -13.73
N ARG A 49 0.00 -0.03 -13.62
CA ARG A 49 0.40 -1.21 -14.40
C ARG A 49 -0.07 -1.21 -15.85
N ILE A 50 -1.10 -0.44 -16.20
CA ILE A 50 -1.64 -0.38 -17.56
C ILE A 50 -0.87 0.65 -18.41
N GLU A 51 -0.22 1.64 -17.80
CA GLU A 51 0.67 2.59 -18.49
C GLU A 51 2.08 2.04 -18.78
N GLU A 52 2.50 0.93 -18.16
CA GLU A 52 3.74 0.25 -18.53
C GLU A 52 3.56 -0.59 -19.80
N ASN A 53 3.53 0.09 -20.94
CA ASN A 53 3.79 -0.54 -22.22
C ASN A 53 4.75 0.31 -23.07
N PRO A 54 6.03 -0.09 -23.08
CA PRO A 54 6.82 -0.01 -24.29
C PRO A 54 7.24 -1.43 -24.67
N ARG A 55 6.67 -1.96 -25.75
CA ARG A 55 7.23 -3.15 -26.41
C ARG A 55 8.62 -2.81 -26.99
N LEU A 56 9.64 -3.15 -26.19
CA LEU A 56 10.95 -3.74 -26.47
C LEU A 56 11.95 -3.01 -27.40
N PRO A 57 13.25 -3.18 -27.12
CA PRO A 57 14.01 -4.04 -28.02
C PRO A 57 14.68 -5.20 -27.29
N VAL A 58 14.75 -6.30 -28.02
CA VAL A 58 15.69 -7.39 -27.82
C VAL A 58 17.10 -6.79 -27.79
N ASP A 59 17.65 -6.58 -26.60
CA ASP A 59 19.10 -6.56 -26.43
C ASP A 59 19.48 -7.27 -25.13
N ARG A 60 20.02 -8.47 -25.31
CA ARG A 60 20.64 -9.26 -24.26
C ARG A 60 21.98 -8.62 -23.95
N ASN A 61 22.06 -7.77 -22.93
CA ASN A 61 23.33 -7.44 -22.29
C ASN A 61 23.07 -7.34 -20.77
N ASN A 62 23.34 -8.40 -20.00
CA ASN A 62 24.67 -8.74 -19.50
C ASN A 62 25.39 -7.55 -18.85
N ILE A 63 24.75 -6.88 -17.90
CA ILE A 63 25.43 -5.95 -16.99
C ILE A 63 25.31 -6.52 -15.56
N SER A 64 26.18 -7.50 -15.30
CA SER A 64 27.05 -7.54 -14.12
C SER A 64 26.39 -7.18 -12.77
N TRP A 65 25.91 -8.19 -12.05
CA TRP A 65 25.84 -8.12 -10.59
C TRP A 65 27.26 -8.07 -10.02
N ASN A 66 27.69 -6.93 -9.47
CA ASN A 66 28.86 -6.86 -8.61
C ASN A 66 28.42 -6.91 -7.14
N PRO A 67 28.95 -7.84 -6.33
CA PRO A 67 28.64 -7.87 -4.90
C PRO A 67 29.29 -6.69 -4.16
N PRO A 68 28.74 -6.27 -3.01
CA PRO A 68 29.31 -5.18 -2.22
C PRO A 68 30.72 -5.52 -1.72
N PRO A 69 31.63 -4.52 -1.58
CA PRO A 69 32.98 -4.76 -1.08
C PRO A 69 32.94 -5.29 0.36
N ARG A 70 33.66 -6.39 0.62
CA ARG A 70 33.91 -6.85 1.98
C ARG A 70 34.93 -5.93 2.64
N THR A 71 34.50 -5.17 3.63
CA THR A 71 35.40 -4.54 4.61
C THR A 71 35.93 -5.62 5.55
N TYR A 72 37.26 -5.73 5.65
CA TYR A 72 37.98 -6.41 6.74
C TYR A 72 38.65 -5.33 7.59
#